data_AF-A0A9W3GYU5-F1
#
_entry.id   AF-A0A9W3GYU5-F1
#
_cell.length_a   1.000
_cell.length_b   1.000
_cell.length_c   1.000
_cell.angle_alpha   90.00
_cell.angle_beta   90.00
_cell.angle_gamma   90.00
#
_symmetry.space_group_name_H-M   'P 1'
#
loop_
_entity.id
_entity.type
_entity.pdbx_description
1 polymer ?
#
loop_
_entity_poly.entity_id
_entity_poly.type
_entity_poly.pdbx_seq_one_letter_code
_entity_poly.pdbx_strand_id
1 'polypeptide(L)'
;MANIESLNLSGCYNLTDNGLGHAFVQEIGSLRALNLSLCKQITDSSLGRIAQYLKGLEVLELGGCSNVTNTGLLLIAWGLQRLKSLNLRSCRHLSDVGIGHLAGMTRSAAEGCLGLEQLTLQDCQKLTDLSLKHISRGLAGLRLLNLSFCGGISDAGLLHLSHMGSLRSLNLRSCDNISDTGIMHLAMGSLRLSGLDVSFCDKVGDQSLAYIAQGLDGLKSLSLCSCHISDDGINRMVRQMHGLRTLNIGQCVRITDKGLELIAEHLSQLTGIDLYGCTRITKRGLERITQLPCLKVLNLGLWQMTDSEKVRILLAVSQPLTEGSQDSSPAPFCSRRRLAY
;
A
#
# COMPACT_ATOMS: atom_id res chain seq x y z
N MET A 1 -15.21 -34.23 6.03
CA MET A 1 -14.23 -33.52 5.18
C MET A 1 -13.06 -33.10 6.04
N ALA A 2 -11.84 -33.09 5.51
CA ALA A 2 -10.65 -32.65 6.24
C ALA A 2 -10.86 -31.25 6.84
N ASN A 3 -10.25 -30.99 8.00
CA ASN A 3 -10.31 -29.73 8.74
C ASN A 3 -9.45 -28.65 8.04
N ILE A 4 -9.80 -28.34 6.79
CA ILE A 4 -9.03 -27.40 5.95
C ILE A 4 -9.32 -25.98 6.44
N GLU A 5 -8.26 -25.25 6.77
CA GLU A 5 -8.33 -23.85 7.20
C GLU A 5 -8.02 -22.87 6.07
N SER A 6 -7.23 -23.28 5.08
CA SER A 6 -6.85 -22.46 3.94
C SER A 6 -6.90 -23.27 2.65
N LEU A 7 -7.58 -22.73 1.64
CA LEU A 7 -7.71 -23.33 0.32
C LEU A 7 -7.25 -22.33 -0.75
N ASN A 8 -6.24 -22.70 -1.53
CA ASN A 8 -5.73 -21.89 -2.63
C ASN A 8 -6.04 -22.58 -3.97
N LEU A 9 -6.86 -21.91 -4.77
CA LEU A 9 -7.27 -22.30 -6.12
C LEU A 9 -6.86 -21.21 -7.14
N SER A 10 -5.92 -20.34 -6.78
CA SER A 10 -5.51 -19.26 -7.67
C SER A 10 -4.98 -19.80 -9.00
N GLY A 11 -5.39 -19.17 -10.11
CA GLY A 11 -4.97 -19.57 -11.45
C GLY A 11 -5.62 -20.85 -11.97
N CYS A 12 -6.60 -21.42 -11.25
CA CYS A 12 -7.42 -22.52 -11.78
C CYS A 12 -8.41 -21.98 -12.83
N TYR A 13 -7.91 -21.67 -14.03
CA TYR A 13 -8.67 -21.01 -15.10
C TYR A 13 -9.91 -21.79 -15.59
N ASN A 14 -9.95 -23.11 -15.36
CA ASN A 14 -11.08 -23.99 -15.71
C ASN A 14 -12.11 -24.16 -14.57
N LEU A 15 -11.90 -23.52 -13.42
CA LEU A 15 -12.83 -23.56 -12.30
C LEU A 15 -14.08 -22.73 -12.62
N THR A 16 -15.24 -23.38 -12.63
CA THR A 16 -16.55 -22.77 -12.92
C THR A 16 -17.43 -22.74 -11.66
N ASP A 17 -18.55 -22.03 -11.75
CA ASP A 17 -19.56 -22.01 -10.69
C ASP A 17 -20.08 -23.40 -10.32
N ASN A 18 -20.18 -24.33 -11.29
CA ASN A 18 -20.59 -25.71 -11.02
C ASN A 18 -19.55 -26.44 -10.17
N GLY A 19 -18.25 -26.23 -10.45
CA GLY A 19 -17.17 -26.82 -9.68
C GLY A 19 -17.22 -26.40 -8.21
N LEU A 20 -17.40 -25.10 -7.95
CA LEU A 20 -17.56 -24.58 -6.59
C LEU A 20 -18.91 -24.96 -5.96
N GLY A 21 -19.98 -25.05 -6.77
CA GLY A 21 -21.29 -25.50 -6.32
C GLY A 21 -21.29 -26.95 -5.82
N HIS A 22 -20.49 -27.83 -6.43
CA HIS A 22 -20.29 -29.20 -5.97
C HIS A 22 -19.33 -29.28 -4.76
N ALA A 23 -18.35 -28.39 -4.69
CA ALA A 23 -17.41 -28.35 -3.57
C ALA A 23 -18.05 -27.82 -2.27
N PHE A 24 -18.93 -26.82 -2.38
CA PHE A 24 -19.56 -26.13 -1.26
C PHE A 24 -21.07 -26.43 -1.21
N VAL A 25 -21.40 -27.61 -0.71
CA VAL A 25 -22.80 -28.08 -0.55
C VAL A 25 -23.30 -28.07 0.90
N GLN A 26 -22.40 -27.88 1.85
CA GLN A 26 -22.68 -27.83 3.29
C GLN A 26 -21.73 -26.86 3.97
N GLU A 27 -22.07 -26.41 5.18
CA GLU A 27 -21.24 -25.46 5.92
C GLU A 27 -19.84 -26.03 6.22
N ILE A 28 -18.80 -25.24 5.92
CA ILE A 28 -17.40 -25.59 6.21
C ILE A 28 -16.87 -24.60 7.25
N GLY A 29 -17.15 -24.90 8.52
CA GLY A 29 -16.81 -24.02 9.65
C GLY A 29 -15.30 -23.91 9.94
N SER A 30 -14.45 -24.76 9.36
CA SER A 30 -13.00 -24.74 9.53
C SER A 30 -12.30 -23.74 8.62
N LEU A 31 -12.85 -23.46 7.44
CA LEU A 31 -12.17 -22.66 6.43
C LEU A 31 -12.14 -21.19 6.83
N ARG A 32 -10.94 -20.60 6.83
CA ARG A 32 -10.64 -19.21 7.20
C ARG A 32 -10.11 -18.41 6.02
N ALA A 33 -9.41 -19.05 5.08
CA ALA A 33 -8.84 -18.38 3.92
C ALA A 33 -9.20 -19.12 2.62
N LEU A 34 -9.66 -18.37 1.62
CA LEU A 34 -9.97 -18.88 0.29
C LEU A 34 -9.36 -17.96 -0.75
N ASN A 35 -8.50 -18.52 -1.61
CA ASN A 35 -7.94 -17.80 -2.73
C ASN A 35 -8.45 -18.36 -4.06
N LEU A 36 -9.18 -17.51 -4.79
CA LEU A 36 -9.77 -17.77 -6.10
C LEU A 36 -9.20 -16.82 -7.17
N SER A 37 -8.13 -16.10 -6.86
CA SER A 37 -7.56 -15.10 -7.77
C SER A 37 -7.25 -15.72 -9.13
N LEU A 38 -7.59 -14.99 -10.20
CA LEU A 38 -7.44 -15.40 -11.61
C LEU A 38 -8.34 -16.56 -12.05
N CYS A 39 -9.31 -17.01 -11.25
CA CYS A 39 -10.36 -17.94 -11.68
C CYS A 39 -11.41 -17.21 -12.52
N LYS A 40 -11.09 -16.92 -13.79
CA LYS A 40 -11.89 -16.03 -14.65
C LYS A 40 -13.32 -16.51 -14.95
N GLN A 41 -13.63 -17.78 -14.73
CA GLN A 41 -14.95 -18.37 -15.03
C GLN A 41 -15.90 -18.37 -13.83
N ILE A 42 -15.47 -17.98 -12.64
CA ILE A 42 -16.39 -17.84 -11.50
C ILE A 42 -17.18 -16.53 -11.61
N THR A 43 -18.45 -16.57 -11.20
CA THR A 43 -19.36 -15.43 -11.21
C THR A 43 -19.91 -15.18 -9.80
N ASP A 44 -20.86 -14.25 -9.69
CA ASP A 44 -21.61 -13.99 -8.47
C ASP A 44 -22.33 -15.25 -7.94
N SER A 45 -22.61 -16.24 -8.80
CA SER A 45 -23.19 -17.53 -8.39
C SER A 45 -22.27 -18.30 -7.44
N SER A 46 -20.96 -18.33 -7.72
CA SER A 46 -19.96 -18.89 -6.81
C SER A 46 -19.92 -18.13 -5.49
N LEU A 47 -19.97 -16.80 -5.55
CA LEU A 47 -19.96 -15.96 -4.34
C LEU A 47 -21.21 -16.18 -3.48
N GLY A 48 -22.36 -16.46 -4.09
CA GLY A 48 -23.55 -16.88 -3.36
C GLY A 48 -23.34 -18.17 -2.57
N ARG A 49 -22.71 -19.19 -3.17
CA ARG A 49 -22.38 -20.45 -2.48
C ARG A 49 -21.37 -20.25 -1.36
N ILE A 50 -20.33 -19.46 -1.62
CA ILE A 50 -19.31 -19.10 -0.63
C ILE A 50 -19.95 -18.37 0.56
N ALA A 51 -20.75 -17.33 0.28
CA ALA A 51 -21.47 -16.56 1.29
C ALA A 51 -22.45 -17.43 2.09
N GLN A 52 -23.06 -18.44 1.47
CA GLN A 52 -24.00 -19.35 2.12
C GLN A 52 -23.31 -20.33 3.07
N TYR A 53 -22.18 -20.93 2.68
CA TYR A 53 -21.60 -22.07 3.38
C TYR A 53 -20.28 -21.80 4.11
N LEU A 54 -19.60 -20.67 3.84
CA LEU A 54 -18.28 -20.36 4.40
C LEU A 54 -18.35 -19.20 5.41
N LYS A 55 -19.24 -19.31 6.41
CA LYS A 55 -19.52 -18.24 7.40
C LYS A 55 -18.33 -17.85 8.26
N GLY A 56 -17.36 -18.77 8.40
CA GLY A 56 -16.13 -18.56 9.15
C GLY A 56 -15.01 -17.86 8.38
N LEU A 57 -15.21 -17.47 7.13
CA LEU A 57 -14.14 -16.96 6.27
C LEU A 57 -13.64 -15.59 6.73
N GLU A 58 -12.33 -15.47 6.90
CA GLU A 58 -11.64 -14.24 7.31
C GLU A 58 -10.86 -13.60 6.16
N VAL A 59 -10.40 -14.38 5.18
CA VAL A 59 -9.63 -13.92 4.03
C VAL A 59 -10.23 -14.45 2.74
N LEU A 60 -10.57 -13.55 1.81
CA LEU A 60 -11.08 -13.88 0.48
C LEU A 60 -10.30 -13.13 -0.59
N GLU A 61 -9.61 -13.88 -1.44
CA GLU A 61 -8.83 -13.33 -2.56
C GLU A 61 -9.53 -13.62 -3.89
N LEU A 62 -9.99 -12.57 -4.56
CA LEU A 62 -10.72 -12.61 -5.84
C LEU A 62 -10.00 -11.84 -6.95
N GLY A 63 -8.73 -11.52 -6.77
CA GLY A 63 -7.97 -10.69 -7.71
C GLY A 63 -8.02 -11.24 -9.15
N GLY A 64 -8.53 -10.46 -10.09
CA GLY A 64 -8.67 -10.81 -11.51
C GLY A 64 -9.86 -11.70 -11.84
N CYS A 65 -10.81 -11.89 -10.92
CA CYS A 65 -12.09 -12.55 -11.20
C CYS A 65 -13.03 -11.57 -11.92
N SER A 66 -12.82 -11.40 -13.23
CA SER A 66 -13.47 -10.36 -14.03
C SER A 66 -14.99 -10.45 -14.13
N ASN A 67 -15.60 -11.61 -13.85
CA ASN A 67 -17.05 -11.79 -13.94
C ASN A 67 -17.78 -11.55 -12.60
N VAL A 68 -17.04 -11.13 -11.56
CA VAL A 68 -17.63 -10.71 -10.29
C VAL A 68 -18.17 -9.28 -10.42
N THR A 69 -19.42 -9.07 -9.99
CA THR A 69 -20.10 -7.77 -10.06
C THR A 69 -20.51 -7.26 -8.67
N ASN A 70 -21.20 -6.12 -8.64
CA ASN A 70 -21.74 -5.57 -7.40
C ASN A 70 -22.70 -6.54 -6.69
N THR A 71 -23.39 -7.42 -7.44
CA THR A 71 -24.25 -8.47 -6.86
C THR A 71 -23.41 -9.46 -6.03
N GLY A 72 -22.22 -9.83 -6.50
CA GLY A 72 -21.28 -10.65 -5.74
C GLY A 72 -20.87 -10.00 -4.42
N LEU A 73 -20.60 -8.69 -4.42
CA LEU A 73 -20.30 -7.95 -3.19
C LEU A 73 -21.49 -7.84 -2.24
N LEU A 74 -22.71 -7.74 -2.76
CA LEU A 74 -23.93 -7.81 -1.94
C LEU A 74 -24.04 -9.17 -1.23
N LEU A 75 -23.80 -10.27 -1.96
CA LEU A 75 -23.83 -11.62 -1.39
C LEU A 75 -22.74 -11.81 -0.32
N ILE A 76 -21.53 -11.30 -0.57
CA ILE A 76 -20.44 -11.28 0.43
C ILE A 76 -20.88 -10.50 1.68
N ALA A 77 -21.41 -9.29 1.50
CA ALA A 77 -21.86 -8.42 2.59
C ALA A 77 -22.99 -9.03 3.44
N TRP A 78 -23.78 -9.96 2.88
CA TRP A 78 -24.77 -10.73 3.63
C TRP A 78 -24.16 -11.89 4.40
N GLY A 79 -23.29 -12.67 3.76
CA GLY A 79 -22.88 -13.97 4.28
C GLY A 79 -21.61 -13.97 5.13
N LEU A 80 -20.67 -13.07 4.86
CA LEU A 80 -19.28 -13.15 5.33
C LEU A 80 -18.97 -12.10 6.40
N GLN A 81 -19.65 -12.18 7.54
CA GLN A 81 -19.54 -11.21 8.65
C GLN A 81 -18.20 -11.24 9.39
N ARG A 82 -17.41 -12.30 9.20
CA ARG A 82 -16.08 -12.46 9.83
C ARG A 82 -14.92 -12.05 8.93
N LEU A 83 -15.23 -11.52 7.75
CA LEU A 83 -14.23 -11.17 6.74
C LEU A 83 -13.37 -10.00 7.23
N LYS A 84 -12.04 -10.21 7.24
CA LYS A 84 -11.02 -9.23 7.64
C LYS A 84 -10.20 -8.75 6.46
N SER A 85 -9.98 -9.59 5.45
CA SER A 85 -9.23 -9.25 4.25
C SER A 85 -10.01 -9.62 2.99
N LEU A 86 -10.15 -8.65 2.09
CA LEU A 86 -10.80 -8.83 0.81
C LEU A 86 -9.94 -8.21 -0.30
N ASN A 87 -9.56 -9.03 -1.27
CA ASN A 87 -8.84 -8.58 -2.46
C ASN A 87 -9.70 -8.69 -3.71
N LEU A 88 -9.95 -7.56 -4.35
CA LEU A 88 -10.77 -7.39 -5.54
C LEU A 88 -9.97 -6.74 -6.68
N ARG A 89 -8.63 -6.89 -6.67
CA ARG A 89 -7.75 -6.33 -7.71
C ARG A 89 -8.27 -6.68 -9.10
N SER A 90 -8.36 -5.70 -9.99
CA SER A 90 -8.79 -5.87 -11.38
C SER A 90 -10.18 -6.51 -11.54
N CYS A 91 -11.07 -6.39 -10.54
CA CYS A 91 -12.50 -6.73 -10.67
C CYS A 91 -13.24 -5.56 -11.34
N ARG A 92 -13.06 -5.43 -12.67
CA ARG A 92 -13.44 -4.25 -13.48
C ARG A 92 -14.93 -3.92 -13.55
N HIS A 93 -15.80 -4.84 -13.13
CA HIS A 93 -17.25 -4.62 -13.13
C HIS A 93 -17.78 -4.04 -11.81
N LEU A 94 -16.93 -3.92 -10.80
CA LEU A 94 -17.27 -3.28 -9.53
C LEU A 94 -17.34 -1.77 -9.66
N SER A 95 -18.31 -1.16 -9.00
CA SER A 95 -18.45 0.30 -8.88
C SER A 95 -18.74 0.70 -7.43
N ASP A 96 -18.96 1.99 -7.20
CA ASP A 96 -19.28 2.55 -5.87
C ASP A 96 -20.45 1.83 -5.18
N VAL A 97 -21.41 1.30 -5.95
CA VAL A 97 -22.55 0.52 -5.42
C VAL A 97 -22.08 -0.73 -4.68
N GLY A 98 -21.15 -1.48 -5.27
CA GLY A 98 -20.58 -2.68 -4.65
C GLY A 98 -19.82 -2.38 -3.36
N ILE A 99 -19.07 -1.28 -3.34
CA ILE A 99 -18.40 -0.79 -2.13
C ILE A 99 -19.42 -0.33 -1.08
N GLY A 100 -20.52 0.29 -1.52
CA GLY A 100 -21.65 0.63 -0.67
C GLY A 100 -22.26 -0.58 0.03
N HIS A 101 -22.36 -1.74 -0.65
CA HIS A 101 -22.81 -2.99 -0.02
C HIS A 101 -21.86 -3.46 1.07
N LEU A 102 -20.55 -3.50 0.79
CA LEU A 102 -19.54 -3.89 1.79
C LEU A 102 -19.54 -2.95 3.00
N ALA A 103 -19.77 -1.65 2.77
CA ALA A 103 -19.82 -0.64 3.81
C ALA A 103 -21.17 -0.55 4.54
N GLY A 104 -22.17 -1.40 4.25
CA GLY A 104 -23.49 -1.35 4.88
C GLY A 104 -24.29 -0.07 4.55
N MET A 105 -23.96 0.59 3.42
CA MET A 105 -24.56 1.87 3.00
C MET A 105 -25.84 1.71 2.18
N THR A 106 -26.22 0.47 1.86
CA THR A 106 -27.38 0.17 1.03
C THR A 106 -28.57 -0.29 1.87
N ARG A 107 -29.78 0.15 1.52
CA ARG A 107 -31.04 -0.18 2.23
C ARG A 107 -31.42 -1.67 2.19
N SER A 108 -30.69 -2.49 1.45
CA SER A 108 -31.00 -3.90 1.14
C SER A 108 -30.70 -4.89 2.29
N ALA A 109 -30.91 -4.49 3.55
CA ALA A 109 -30.69 -5.31 4.76
C ALA A 109 -29.29 -5.94 4.89
N ALA A 110 -28.31 -5.49 4.09
CA ALA A 110 -26.93 -5.93 4.21
C ALA A 110 -26.27 -5.19 5.37
N GLU A 111 -25.87 -5.94 6.41
CA GLU A 111 -25.14 -5.40 7.56
C GLU A 111 -23.73 -4.91 7.16
N GLY A 112 -23.23 -5.32 5.98
CA GLY A 112 -21.90 -4.98 5.49
C GLY A 112 -20.81 -5.84 6.13
N CYS A 113 -19.60 -5.78 5.60
CA CYS A 113 -18.43 -6.42 6.20
C CYS A 113 -17.71 -5.42 7.12
N LEU A 114 -18.36 -5.01 8.21
CA LEU A 114 -17.87 -3.89 9.04
C LEU A 114 -16.59 -4.22 9.83
N GLY A 115 -16.25 -5.51 9.95
CA GLY A 115 -14.99 -6.00 10.53
C GLY A 115 -13.80 -6.01 9.56
N LEU A 116 -13.95 -5.48 8.35
CA LEU A 116 -12.89 -5.52 7.34
C LEU A 116 -11.70 -4.65 7.75
N GLU A 117 -10.51 -5.25 7.79
CA GLU A 117 -9.24 -4.60 8.12
C GLU A 117 -8.40 -4.30 6.88
N GLN A 118 -8.54 -5.07 5.81
CA GLN A 118 -7.76 -4.92 4.58
C GLN A 118 -8.66 -5.01 3.34
N LEU A 119 -8.54 -4.02 2.47
CA LEU A 119 -9.31 -3.94 1.23
C LEU A 119 -8.38 -3.54 0.07
N THR A 120 -8.26 -4.44 -0.91
CA THR A 120 -7.51 -4.17 -2.15
C THR A 120 -8.47 -3.99 -3.31
N LEU A 121 -8.45 -2.79 -3.90
CA LEU A 121 -9.29 -2.33 -5.01
C LEU A 121 -8.46 -1.87 -6.21
N GLN A 122 -7.19 -2.28 -6.26
CA GLN A 122 -6.28 -1.89 -7.34
C GLN A 122 -6.89 -2.18 -8.72
N ASP A 123 -6.77 -1.25 -9.67
CA ASP A 123 -7.27 -1.38 -11.05
C ASP A 123 -8.81 -1.61 -11.14
N CYS A 124 -9.57 -1.09 -10.18
CA CYS A 124 -11.04 -1.04 -10.23
C CYS A 124 -11.51 0.29 -10.84
N GLN A 125 -11.49 0.38 -12.17
CA GLN A 125 -11.64 1.63 -12.93
C GLN A 125 -13.00 2.35 -12.81
N LYS A 126 -14.06 1.71 -12.29
CA LYS A 126 -15.38 2.35 -12.12
C LYS A 126 -15.61 2.89 -10.71
N LEU A 127 -14.59 2.89 -9.87
CA LEU A 127 -14.65 3.51 -8.55
C LEU A 127 -14.43 5.01 -8.65
N THR A 128 -15.22 5.77 -7.91
CA THR A 128 -15.12 7.23 -7.79
C THR A 128 -14.97 7.63 -6.32
N ASP A 129 -14.88 8.92 -6.05
CA ASP A 129 -14.85 9.48 -4.68
C ASP A 129 -16.03 9.03 -3.80
N LEU A 130 -17.16 8.63 -4.41
CA LEU A 130 -18.29 8.06 -3.68
C LEU A 130 -17.92 6.75 -2.98
N SER A 131 -17.07 5.91 -3.58
CA SER A 131 -16.54 4.72 -2.91
C SER A 131 -15.78 5.06 -1.63
N LEU A 132 -14.97 6.13 -1.63
CA LEU A 132 -14.23 6.57 -0.45
C LEU A 132 -15.15 7.10 0.64
N LYS A 133 -16.23 7.79 0.26
CA LYS A 133 -17.29 8.19 1.19
C LYS A 133 -17.99 6.99 1.84
N HIS A 134 -18.24 5.92 1.08
CA HIS A 134 -18.81 4.70 1.63
C HIS A 134 -17.83 4.01 2.58
N ILE A 135 -16.57 3.84 2.17
CA ILE A 135 -15.51 3.25 2.97
C ILE A 135 -15.34 3.98 4.30
N SER A 136 -15.26 5.31 4.30
CA SER A 136 -15.03 6.08 5.53
C SER A 136 -16.19 6.05 6.51
N ARG A 137 -17.42 5.81 6.03
CA ARG A 137 -18.63 5.73 6.87
C ARG A 137 -18.88 4.33 7.42
N GLY A 138 -18.64 3.29 6.63
CA GLY A 138 -18.97 1.91 7.00
C GLY A 138 -17.78 1.12 7.54
N LEU A 139 -16.61 1.25 6.92
CA LEU A 139 -15.45 0.41 7.20
C LEU A 139 -14.52 1.07 8.22
N ALA A 140 -15.07 1.41 9.39
CA ALA A 140 -14.35 2.13 10.44
C ALA A 140 -13.12 1.37 10.98
N GLY A 141 -13.07 0.04 10.83
CA GLY A 141 -11.94 -0.80 11.23
C GLY A 141 -10.81 -0.93 10.19
N LEU A 142 -10.95 -0.31 9.01
CA LEU A 142 -10.03 -0.53 7.90
C LEU A 142 -8.62 0.01 8.18
N ARG A 143 -7.61 -0.85 8.07
CA ARG A 143 -6.20 -0.55 8.35
C ARG A 143 -5.36 -0.44 7.08
N LEU A 144 -5.70 -1.21 6.05
CA LEU A 144 -5.03 -1.19 4.75
C LEU A 144 -6.04 -0.96 3.64
N LEU A 145 -5.77 0.07 2.84
CA LEU A 145 -6.53 0.38 1.63
C LEU A 145 -5.58 0.52 0.44
N ASN A 146 -5.76 -0.30 -0.58
CA ASN A 146 -5.03 -0.18 -1.84
C ASN A 146 -5.99 0.21 -2.98
N LEU A 147 -5.79 1.41 -3.51
CA LEU A 147 -6.54 2.02 -4.61
C LEU A 147 -5.64 2.28 -5.82
N SER A 148 -4.46 1.66 -5.90
CA SER A 148 -3.54 1.91 -6.99
C SER A 148 -4.20 1.69 -8.35
N PHE A 149 -3.85 2.53 -9.33
CA PHE A 149 -4.41 2.54 -10.68
C PHE A 149 -5.93 2.81 -10.73
N CYS A 150 -6.55 3.40 -9.71
CA CYS A 150 -7.97 3.79 -9.77
C CYS A 150 -8.12 5.23 -10.30
N GLY A 151 -8.29 5.39 -11.61
CA GLY A 151 -8.33 6.71 -12.26
C GLY A 151 -9.51 7.60 -11.87
N GLY A 152 -10.60 7.04 -11.34
CA GLY A 152 -11.78 7.79 -10.89
C GLY A 152 -11.67 8.40 -9.50
N ILE A 153 -10.59 8.12 -8.75
CA ILE A 153 -10.34 8.70 -7.42
C ILE A 153 -9.60 10.03 -7.56
N SER A 154 -10.09 11.06 -6.88
CA SER A 154 -9.56 12.42 -6.92
C SER A 154 -9.23 12.96 -5.52
N ASP A 155 -8.65 14.17 -5.49
CA ASP A 155 -8.40 14.92 -4.25
C ASP A 155 -9.65 15.06 -3.36
N ALA A 156 -10.84 15.23 -3.96
CA ALA A 156 -12.09 15.35 -3.22
C ALA A 156 -12.44 14.07 -2.46
N GLY A 157 -12.11 12.91 -3.01
CA GLY A 157 -12.30 11.62 -2.36
C GLY A 157 -11.39 11.43 -1.15
N LEU A 158 -10.16 11.95 -1.20
CA LEU A 158 -9.21 11.83 -0.08
C LEU A 158 -9.67 12.60 1.17
N LEU A 159 -10.47 13.66 1.01
CA LEU A 159 -11.12 14.34 2.15
C LEU A 159 -11.94 13.35 3.00
N HIS A 160 -12.61 12.38 2.38
CA HIS A 160 -13.39 11.38 3.11
C HIS A 160 -12.52 10.45 3.96
N LEU A 161 -11.28 10.18 3.55
CA LEU A 161 -10.37 9.30 4.28
C LEU A 161 -9.66 10.02 5.43
N SER A 162 -9.60 11.35 5.42
CA SER A 162 -8.84 12.17 6.38
C SER A 162 -9.16 11.93 7.86
N HIS A 163 -10.31 11.33 8.20
CA HIS A 163 -10.70 11.07 9.60
C HIS A 163 -10.76 9.58 9.95
N MET A 164 -10.24 8.71 9.07
CA MET A 164 -10.15 7.27 9.33
C MET A 164 -8.99 6.94 10.28
N GLY A 165 -9.19 7.16 11.58
CA GLY A 165 -8.16 6.96 12.61
C GLY A 165 -7.62 5.52 12.74
N SER A 166 -8.27 4.53 12.14
CA SER A 166 -7.82 3.13 12.04
C SER A 166 -6.87 2.87 10.86
N LEU A 167 -6.88 3.73 9.84
CA LEU A 167 -6.09 3.53 8.63
C LEU A 167 -4.60 3.66 8.95
N ARG A 168 -3.81 2.70 8.46
CA ARG A 168 -2.36 2.61 8.69
C ARG A 168 -1.59 2.58 7.38
N SER A 169 -2.16 2.02 6.32
CA SER A 169 -1.51 1.92 5.02
C SER A 169 -2.46 2.35 3.92
N LEU A 170 -2.03 3.31 3.12
CA LEU A 170 -2.78 3.81 1.97
C LEU A 170 -1.91 3.77 0.72
N ASN A 171 -2.38 3.06 -0.30
CA ASN A 171 -1.72 3.03 -1.62
C ASN A 171 -2.61 3.71 -2.66
N LEU A 172 -2.09 4.78 -3.24
CA LEU A 172 -2.68 5.63 -4.29
C LEU A 172 -1.78 5.69 -5.53
N ARG A 173 -0.88 4.73 -5.70
CA ARG A 173 0.04 4.69 -6.83
C ARG A 173 -0.72 4.78 -8.16
N SER A 174 -0.25 5.62 -9.07
CA SER A 174 -0.87 5.82 -10.40
C SER A 174 -2.35 6.20 -10.32
N CYS A 175 -2.72 7.05 -9.34
CA CYS A 175 -4.01 7.72 -9.32
C CYS A 175 -3.84 9.14 -9.89
N ASP A 176 -4.06 9.28 -11.21
CA ASP A 176 -3.72 10.47 -12.00
C ASP A 176 -4.44 11.77 -11.58
N ASN A 177 -5.48 11.66 -10.76
CA ASN A 177 -6.29 12.77 -10.25
C ASN A 177 -5.96 13.15 -8.80
N ILE A 178 -4.86 12.62 -8.24
CA ILE A 178 -4.32 13.02 -6.95
C ILE A 178 -3.22 14.06 -7.14
N SER A 179 -3.32 15.17 -6.39
CA SER A 179 -2.37 16.28 -6.37
C SER A 179 -1.96 16.67 -4.94
N ASP A 180 -1.17 17.73 -4.83
CA ASP A 180 -0.84 18.35 -3.54
C ASP A 180 -2.08 18.69 -2.69
N THR A 181 -3.22 19.02 -3.30
CA THR A 181 -4.48 19.28 -2.57
C THR A 181 -5.04 18.03 -1.90
N GLY A 182 -4.98 16.87 -2.56
CA GLY A 182 -5.41 15.61 -1.97
C GLY A 182 -4.54 15.18 -0.80
N ILE A 183 -3.22 15.36 -0.93
CA ILE A 183 -2.27 15.11 0.16
C ILE A 183 -2.50 16.07 1.33
N MET A 184 -2.79 17.35 1.06
CA MET A 184 -3.19 18.31 2.08
C MET A 184 -4.41 17.83 2.87
N HIS A 185 -5.44 17.30 2.20
CA HIS A 185 -6.63 16.77 2.87
C HIS A 185 -6.30 15.60 3.80
N LEU A 186 -5.42 14.68 3.37
CA LEU A 186 -4.97 13.58 4.23
C LEU A 186 -4.20 14.10 5.46
N ALA A 187 -3.30 15.07 5.26
CA ALA A 187 -2.46 15.63 6.31
C ALA A 187 -3.20 16.50 7.32
N MET A 188 -4.23 17.24 6.90
CA MET A 188 -5.07 18.05 7.81
C MET A 188 -5.96 17.18 8.72
N GLY A 189 -6.12 15.91 8.38
CA GLY A 189 -6.87 14.93 9.14
C GLY A 189 -6.14 14.42 10.39
N SER A 190 -6.83 13.63 11.21
CA SER A 190 -6.26 12.95 12.39
C SER A 190 -5.71 11.55 12.05
N LEU A 191 -5.19 11.38 10.83
CA LEU A 191 -4.69 10.11 10.34
C LEU A 191 -3.43 9.68 11.07
N ARG A 192 -3.30 8.37 11.32
CA ARG A 192 -2.10 7.75 11.89
C ARG A 192 -1.49 6.76 10.90
N LEU A 193 -1.25 7.23 9.68
CA LEU A 193 -0.65 6.42 8.63
C LEU A 193 0.78 6.03 9.03
N SER A 194 1.08 4.75 8.87
CA SER A 194 2.44 4.20 8.93
C SER A 194 3.04 4.02 7.53
N GLY A 195 2.20 3.91 6.49
CA GLY A 195 2.63 3.73 5.10
C GLY A 195 1.77 4.53 4.13
N LEU A 196 2.42 5.26 3.23
CA LEU A 196 1.78 6.02 2.15
C LEU A 196 2.56 5.79 0.84
N ASP A 197 1.84 5.40 -0.21
CA ASP A 197 2.39 5.28 -1.56
C ASP A 197 1.57 6.17 -2.50
N VAL A 198 2.21 7.19 -3.06
CA VAL A 198 1.66 8.09 -4.09
C VAL A 198 2.54 8.12 -5.33
N SER A 199 3.28 7.04 -5.56
CA SER A 199 4.17 6.91 -6.71
C SER A 199 3.40 7.07 -8.02
N PHE A 200 4.03 7.64 -9.04
CA PHE A 200 3.45 7.86 -10.37
C PHE A 200 2.20 8.75 -10.34
N CYS A 201 2.05 9.59 -9.31
CA CYS A 201 1.08 10.67 -9.30
C CYS A 201 1.79 11.96 -9.74
N ASP A 202 1.70 12.29 -11.03
CA ASP A 202 2.49 13.38 -11.63
C ASP A 202 2.13 14.78 -11.09
N LYS A 203 0.97 14.94 -10.46
CA LYS A 203 0.52 16.20 -9.85
C LYS A 203 0.95 16.34 -8.38
N VAL A 204 1.69 15.38 -7.84
CA VAL A 204 2.28 15.42 -6.48
C VAL A 204 3.69 16.01 -6.56
N GLY A 205 3.92 17.10 -5.84
CA GLY A 205 5.16 17.86 -5.83
C GLY A 205 5.64 18.28 -4.44
N ASP A 206 6.53 19.27 -4.38
CA ASP A 206 7.20 19.70 -3.14
C ASP A 206 6.24 20.20 -2.05
N GLN A 207 5.05 20.67 -2.43
CA GLN A 207 4.06 21.12 -1.48
C GLN A 207 3.42 19.94 -0.73
N SER A 208 3.19 18.80 -1.39
CA SER A 208 2.81 17.55 -0.72
C SER A 208 3.77 17.17 0.39
N LEU A 209 5.09 17.25 0.14
CA LEU A 209 6.10 16.92 1.15
C LEU A 209 6.02 17.82 2.39
N ALA A 210 5.66 19.10 2.21
CA ALA A 210 5.41 20.00 3.32
C ALA A 210 4.18 19.59 4.13
N TYR A 211 3.07 19.23 3.47
CA TYR A 211 1.85 18.77 4.14
C TYR A 211 2.07 17.45 4.88
N ILE A 212 2.73 16.48 4.24
CA ILE A 212 3.08 15.19 4.87
C ILE A 212 3.87 15.43 6.16
N ALA A 213 4.89 16.31 6.12
CA ALA A 213 5.69 16.61 7.31
C ALA A 213 4.93 17.34 8.42
N GLN A 214 3.87 18.08 8.09
CA GLN A 214 3.06 18.81 9.07
C GLN A 214 2.00 17.94 9.74
N GLY A 215 1.47 16.93 9.02
CA GLY A 215 0.26 16.22 9.45
C GLY A 215 0.39 14.70 9.60
N LEU A 216 1.42 14.07 9.04
CA LEU A 216 1.59 12.62 9.02
C LEU A 216 2.84 12.17 9.81
N ASP A 217 2.95 12.65 11.05
CA ASP A 217 4.08 12.42 11.96
C ASP A 217 4.38 10.93 12.24
N GLY A 218 3.35 10.07 12.21
CA GLY A 218 3.45 8.63 12.42
C GLY A 218 4.02 7.82 11.25
N LEU A 219 4.31 8.45 10.12
CA LEU A 219 4.66 7.75 8.89
C LEU A 219 6.04 7.10 8.96
N LYS A 220 6.09 5.80 8.64
CA LYS A 220 7.33 5.00 8.64
C LYS A 220 7.78 4.63 7.23
N SER A 221 6.85 4.55 6.28
CA SER A 221 7.13 4.24 4.87
C SER A 221 6.48 5.25 3.95
N LEU A 222 7.28 5.87 3.09
CA LEU A 222 6.80 6.83 2.09
C LEU A 222 7.35 6.45 0.70
N SER A 223 6.46 6.32 -0.27
CA SER A 223 6.84 6.11 -1.68
C SER A 223 6.31 7.25 -2.55
N LEU A 224 7.24 7.90 -3.23
CA LEU A 224 7.07 9.06 -4.11
C LEU A 224 7.71 8.79 -5.47
N CYS A 225 7.86 7.52 -5.84
CA CYS A 225 8.57 7.13 -7.06
C CYS A 225 7.91 7.80 -8.27
N SER A 226 8.70 8.45 -9.13
CA SER A 226 8.21 9.21 -10.29
C SER A 226 7.25 10.36 -9.94
N CYS A 227 7.40 11.02 -8.79
CA CYS A 227 6.70 12.27 -8.46
C CYS A 227 7.52 13.52 -8.85
N HIS A 228 6.86 14.68 -8.94
CA HIS A 228 7.48 15.96 -9.33
C HIS A 228 8.10 16.70 -8.13
N ILE A 229 8.88 15.98 -7.32
CA ILE A 229 9.56 16.50 -6.12
C ILE A 229 11.02 16.85 -6.39
N SER A 230 11.57 17.76 -5.61
CA SER A 230 12.95 18.27 -5.70
C SER A 230 13.63 18.33 -4.33
N ASP A 231 14.90 18.78 -4.31
CA ASP A 231 15.66 18.97 -3.07
C ASP A 231 14.96 19.93 -2.08
N ASP A 232 14.18 20.90 -2.58
CA ASP A 232 13.44 21.83 -1.72
C ASP A 232 12.27 21.14 -1.00
N GLY A 233 11.58 20.22 -1.67
CA GLY A 233 10.57 19.38 -1.03
C GLY A 233 11.19 18.46 0.03
N ILE A 234 12.33 17.84 -0.28
CA ILE A 234 13.08 17.03 0.68
C ILE A 234 13.49 17.87 1.91
N ASN A 235 14.03 19.06 1.70
CA ASN A 235 14.40 20.00 2.79
C ASN A 235 13.22 20.32 3.71
N ARG A 236 12.00 20.44 3.18
CA ARG A 236 10.80 20.66 4.00
C ARG A 236 10.42 19.40 4.77
N MET A 237 10.47 18.25 4.11
CA MET A 237 10.08 16.96 4.69
C MET A 237 10.94 16.56 5.89
N VAL A 238 12.27 16.65 5.74
CA VAL A 238 13.23 16.10 6.71
C VAL A 238 13.25 16.86 8.05
N ARG A 239 12.61 18.04 8.13
CA ARG A 239 12.51 18.85 9.35
C ARG A 239 11.62 18.25 10.44
N GLN A 240 10.73 17.33 10.08
CA GLN A 240 9.78 16.72 11.02
C GLN A 240 9.80 15.19 10.95
N MET A 241 10.11 14.62 9.78
CA MET A 241 9.94 13.19 9.49
C MET A 241 11.09 12.30 10.01
N HIS A 242 11.61 12.55 11.21
CA HIS A 242 12.75 11.82 11.80
C HIS A 242 12.45 10.33 12.07
N GLY A 243 11.15 9.96 12.12
CA GLY A 243 10.67 8.59 12.30
C GLY A 243 10.68 7.74 11.03
N LEU A 244 10.98 8.30 9.86
CA LEU A 244 10.88 7.58 8.59
C LEU A 244 11.89 6.41 8.52
N ARG A 245 11.41 5.23 8.10
CA ARG A 245 12.19 3.98 8.01
C ARG A 245 12.46 3.56 6.58
N THR A 246 11.52 3.80 5.67
CA THR A 246 11.67 3.48 4.25
C THR A 246 11.22 4.66 3.39
N LEU A 247 12.07 5.06 2.45
CA LEU A 247 11.82 6.16 1.52
C LEU A 247 12.09 5.68 0.09
N ASN A 248 11.08 5.73 -0.78
CA ASN A 248 11.26 5.50 -2.20
C ASN A 248 11.08 6.82 -2.96
N ILE A 249 12.17 7.30 -3.55
CA ILE A 249 12.22 8.49 -4.40
C ILE A 249 12.78 8.15 -5.79
N GLY A 250 12.69 6.88 -6.20
CA GLY A 250 13.15 6.44 -7.52
C GLY A 250 12.46 7.23 -8.63
N GLN A 251 13.16 7.52 -9.72
CA GLN A 251 12.71 8.31 -10.87
C GLN A 251 12.30 9.75 -10.55
N CYS A 252 12.59 10.25 -9.34
CA CYS A 252 12.46 11.67 -9.02
C CYS A 252 13.64 12.45 -9.60
N VAL A 253 13.60 12.71 -10.91
CA VAL A 253 14.71 13.25 -11.70
C VAL A 253 15.17 14.67 -11.31
N ARG A 254 14.46 15.36 -10.41
CA ARG A 254 14.82 16.70 -9.91
C ARG A 254 15.56 16.67 -8.57
N ILE A 255 15.71 15.49 -7.96
CA ILE A 255 16.51 15.31 -6.75
C ILE A 255 17.98 15.18 -7.14
N THR A 256 18.85 15.86 -6.41
CA THR A 256 20.30 15.87 -6.62
C THR A 256 21.03 15.40 -5.37
N ASP A 257 22.37 15.46 -5.39
CA ASP A 257 23.20 15.20 -4.22
C ASP A 257 22.82 16.05 -2.99
N LYS A 258 22.32 17.27 -3.21
CA LYS A 258 21.85 18.14 -2.12
C LYS A 258 20.68 17.52 -1.35
N GLY A 259 19.72 16.91 -2.05
CA GLY A 259 18.61 16.19 -1.41
C GLY A 259 19.09 14.99 -0.60
N LEU A 260 20.07 14.26 -1.11
CA LEU A 260 20.68 13.14 -0.39
C LEU A 260 21.49 13.57 0.84
N GLU A 261 22.23 14.67 0.76
CA GLU A 261 22.93 15.28 1.90
C GLU A 261 21.94 15.61 3.03
N LEU A 262 20.83 16.27 2.69
CA LEU A 262 19.76 16.60 3.66
C LEU A 262 19.14 15.35 4.31
N ILE A 263 18.89 14.30 3.51
CA ILE A 263 18.38 13.02 4.02
C ILE A 263 19.39 12.39 4.99
N ALA A 264 20.67 12.34 4.60
CA ALA A 264 21.73 11.74 5.41
C ALA A 264 21.91 12.47 6.76
N GLU A 265 21.74 13.79 6.77
CA GLU A 265 21.85 14.63 7.98
C GLU A 265 20.69 14.45 8.97
N HIS A 266 19.47 14.23 8.48
CA HIS A 266 18.26 14.35 9.31
C HIS A 266 17.50 13.03 9.53
N LEU A 267 17.63 12.04 8.62
CA LEU A 267 16.88 10.78 8.66
C LEU A 267 17.74 9.62 9.19
N SER A 268 18.30 9.77 10.40
CA SER A 268 19.20 8.78 11.01
C SER A 268 18.58 7.39 11.22
N GLN A 269 17.25 7.31 11.30
CA GLN A 269 16.51 6.05 11.46
C GLN A 269 16.17 5.34 10.14
N LEU A 270 16.57 5.90 9.00
CA LEU A 270 16.25 5.33 7.70
C LEU A 270 16.94 3.99 7.52
N THR A 271 16.15 2.96 7.21
CA THR A 271 16.59 1.58 7.02
C THR A 271 16.58 1.15 5.55
N GLY A 272 15.79 1.80 4.72
CA GLY A 272 15.71 1.50 3.30
C GLY A 272 15.52 2.75 2.46
N ILE A 273 16.30 2.89 1.40
CA ILE A 273 16.11 3.95 0.40
C ILE A 273 16.17 3.40 -1.02
N ASP A 274 15.23 3.82 -1.85
CA ASP A 274 15.20 3.51 -3.29
C ASP A 274 15.48 4.77 -4.11
N LEU A 275 16.55 4.70 -4.89
CA LEU A 275 17.09 5.76 -5.76
C LEU A 275 17.13 5.33 -7.23
N TYR A 276 16.38 4.27 -7.59
CA TYR A 276 16.29 3.74 -8.94
C TYR A 276 15.99 4.86 -9.94
N GLY A 277 16.78 5.01 -11.00
CA GLY A 277 16.52 6.00 -12.05
C GLY A 277 16.63 7.49 -11.63
N CYS A 278 17.22 7.80 -10.48
CA CYS A 278 17.53 9.18 -10.08
C CYS A 278 18.79 9.70 -10.80
N THR A 279 18.63 10.18 -12.03
CA THR A 279 19.74 10.49 -12.95
C THR A 279 20.62 11.68 -12.59
N ARG A 280 20.21 12.53 -11.64
CA ARG A 280 20.97 13.73 -11.21
C ARG A 280 21.73 13.56 -9.90
N ILE A 281 21.59 12.40 -9.27
CA ILE A 281 22.39 12.06 -8.11
C ILE A 281 23.72 11.51 -8.63
N THR A 282 24.82 11.91 -8.01
CA THR A 282 26.16 11.44 -8.34
C THR A 282 26.71 10.57 -7.23
N LYS A 283 27.95 10.11 -7.42
CA LYS A 283 28.70 9.39 -6.38
C LYS A 283 28.78 10.17 -5.06
N ARG A 284 28.86 11.51 -5.12
CA ARG A 284 28.98 12.36 -3.92
C ARG A 284 27.78 12.18 -2.99
N GLY A 285 26.56 12.24 -3.52
CA GLY A 285 25.35 12.04 -2.72
C GLY A 285 25.23 10.61 -2.18
N LEU A 286 25.66 9.61 -2.96
CA LEU A 286 25.65 8.22 -2.52
C LEU A 286 26.62 7.95 -1.37
N GLU A 287 27.84 8.50 -1.42
CA GLU A 287 28.80 8.41 -0.32
C GLU A 287 28.19 8.93 0.99
N ARG A 288 27.40 10.01 0.94
CA ARG A 288 26.68 10.55 2.11
C ARG A 288 25.59 9.61 2.61
N ILE A 289 24.73 9.09 1.73
CA ILE A 289 23.65 8.16 2.14
C ILE A 289 24.19 6.86 2.74
N THR A 290 25.30 6.33 2.22
CA THR A 290 25.89 5.09 2.78
C THR A 290 26.41 5.24 4.21
N GLN A 291 26.60 6.48 4.68
CA GLN A 291 27.02 6.79 6.05
C GLN A 291 25.85 6.77 7.05
N LEU A 292 24.60 6.56 6.60
CA LEU A 292 23.46 6.42 7.51
C LEU A 292 23.62 5.20 8.43
N PRO A 293 23.40 5.35 9.75
CA PRO A 293 23.69 4.30 10.73
C PRO A 293 22.80 3.07 10.59
N CYS A 294 21.52 3.30 10.31
CA CYS A 294 20.52 2.26 10.27
C CYS A 294 20.25 1.72 8.86
N LEU A 295 20.91 2.23 7.81
CA LEU A 295 20.57 1.93 6.42
C LEU A 295 20.93 0.49 6.06
N LYS A 296 19.93 -0.37 5.84
CA LYS A 296 20.08 -1.79 5.51
C LYS A 296 19.81 -2.09 4.04
N VAL A 297 18.95 -1.31 3.38
CA VAL A 297 18.53 -1.54 2.00
C VAL A 297 18.80 -0.29 1.17
N LEU A 298 19.59 -0.44 0.11
CA LEU A 298 19.86 0.62 -0.86
C LEU A 298 19.60 0.05 -2.25
N ASN A 299 18.58 0.57 -2.94
CA ASN A 299 18.27 0.21 -4.33
C ASN A 299 18.80 1.31 -5.27
N LEU A 300 19.68 0.91 -6.19
CA LEU A 300 20.34 1.78 -7.17
C LEU A 300 20.06 1.33 -8.62
N GLY A 301 19.00 0.56 -8.89
CA GLY A 301 18.79 0.01 -10.22
C GLY A 301 18.83 1.08 -11.34
N LEU A 302 19.30 0.69 -12.53
CA LEU A 302 19.67 1.53 -13.68
C LEU A 302 20.87 2.47 -13.51
N TRP A 303 21.57 2.48 -12.37
CA TRP A 303 22.82 3.21 -12.28
C TRP A 303 23.94 2.48 -13.02
N GLN A 304 24.51 3.13 -14.03
CA GLN A 304 25.70 2.66 -14.73
C GLN A 304 26.92 2.80 -13.80
N MET A 305 27.13 1.81 -12.94
CA MET A 305 28.31 1.70 -12.09
C MET A 305 29.24 0.60 -12.59
N THR A 306 30.54 0.88 -12.53
CA THR A 306 31.56 -0.15 -12.66
C THR A 306 31.45 -1.14 -11.49
N ASP A 307 31.89 -2.37 -11.67
CA ASP A 307 31.85 -3.37 -10.60
C ASP A 307 32.73 -2.95 -9.40
N SER A 308 33.78 -2.16 -9.63
CA SER A 308 34.60 -1.58 -8.56
C SER A 308 33.82 -0.61 -7.65
N GLU A 309 32.90 0.16 -8.22
CA GLU A 309 32.05 1.11 -7.49
C GLU A 309 30.96 0.37 -6.73
N LYS A 310 30.35 -0.64 -7.35
CA LYS A 310 29.40 -1.53 -6.68
C LYS A 310 30.04 -2.19 -5.45
N VAL A 311 31.28 -2.66 -5.57
CA VAL A 311 32.03 -3.24 -4.45
C VAL A 311 32.34 -2.21 -3.38
N ARG A 312 32.74 -0.97 -3.73
CA ARG A 312 32.98 0.09 -2.73
C ARG A 312 31.72 0.45 -1.96
N ILE A 313 30.57 0.57 -2.64
CA ILE A 313 29.28 0.83 -1.99
C ILE A 313 28.86 -0.38 -1.15
N LEU A 314 29.03 -1.60 -1.65
CA LEU A 314 28.82 -2.82 -0.87
C LEU A 314 29.66 -2.82 0.41
N LEU A 315 30.95 -2.45 0.34
CA LEU A 315 31.84 -2.35 1.51
C LEU A 315 31.39 -1.25 2.47
N ALA A 316 31.07 -0.06 1.99
CA ALA A 316 30.56 1.04 2.81
C ALA A 316 29.23 0.69 3.51
N VAL A 317 28.37 -0.06 2.81
CA VAL A 317 27.09 -0.51 3.36
C VAL A 317 27.28 -1.74 4.26
N SER A 318 28.30 -2.59 4.09
CA SER A 318 28.50 -3.79 4.93
C SER A 318 29.39 -3.61 6.15
N GLN A 319 30.14 -2.51 6.23
CA GLN A 319 30.96 -2.18 7.40
C GLN A 319 30.09 -1.54 8.52
N PRO A 320 30.29 -1.92 9.80
CA PRO A 320 29.72 -1.17 10.91
C PRO A 320 30.32 0.24 10.91
N LEU A 321 29.48 1.26 11.10
CA LEU A 321 29.99 2.62 11.27
C LEU A 321 30.93 2.62 12.47
N THR A 322 32.20 2.96 12.25
CA THR A 322 33.15 3.13 13.34
C THR A 322 32.74 4.32 14.18
N GLU A 323 32.50 4.10 15.47
CA GLU A 323 32.22 5.15 16.45
C GLU A 323 33.36 6.17 16.46
N GLY A 324 33.06 7.38 15.97
CA GLY A 324 33.85 8.57 16.26
C GLY A 324 33.46 9.10 17.63
N SER A 325 34.32 8.84 18.62
CA SER A 325 34.43 9.48 19.95
C SER A 325 33.25 9.39 20.93
N GLN A 326 33.46 8.50 21.92
CA GLN A 326 33.09 8.60 23.34
C GLN A 326 31.64 9.02 23.68
N ASP A 327 30.73 8.04 23.71
CA ASP A 327 29.81 7.94 24.86
C ASP A 327 29.30 6.50 25.04
N SER A 328 29.44 5.97 26.25
CA SER A 328 29.25 4.56 26.57
C SER A 328 27.77 4.18 26.77
N SER A 329 27.17 3.52 25.77
CA SER A 329 26.00 2.65 25.98
C SER A 329 25.91 1.59 24.87
N PRO A 330 25.46 0.35 25.14
CA PRO A 330 25.57 -0.75 24.18
C PRO A 330 24.53 -0.64 23.07
N ALA A 331 24.99 -0.44 21.83
CA ALA A 331 24.15 -0.46 20.64
C ALA A 331 23.67 -1.89 20.29
N PRO A 332 22.42 -2.08 19.82
CA PRO A 332 21.91 -3.40 19.46
C PRO A 332 22.57 -3.89 18.16
N PHE A 333 22.94 -5.18 18.15
CA PHE A 333 23.51 -5.90 17.00
C PHE A 333 22.83 -5.55 15.67
N CYS A 334 23.58 -4.88 14.79
CA CYS A 334 23.11 -4.49 13.46
C CYS A 334 23.07 -5.71 12.53
N SER A 335 21.86 -6.09 12.09
CA SER A 335 21.64 -7.19 11.14
C SER A 335 22.11 -6.85 9.72
N ARG A 336 22.59 -7.87 9.00
CA ARG A 336 23.22 -7.82 7.66
C ARG A 336 22.54 -6.82 6.70
N ARG A 337 23.32 -5.89 6.17
CA ARG A 337 22.90 -4.92 5.14
C ARG A 337 22.83 -5.61 3.76
N ARG A 338 21.84 -5.31 2.92
CA ARG A 338 21.62 -5.89 1.58
C ARG A 338 21.53 -4.78 0.53
N LEU A 339 22.35 -4.87 -0.52
CA LEU A 339 22.12 -4.12 -1.75
C LEU A 339 21.21 -4.94 -2.68
N ALA A 340 20.19 -4.28 -3.21
CA ALA A 340 19.37 -4.81 -4.30
C ALA A 340 19.81 -4.14 -5.60
N TYR A 341 20.16 -4.94 -6.59
CA TYR A 341 20.50 -4.51 -7.95
C TYR A 341 19.27 -4.59 -8.85
#